data_AF-A0A9D5SR62-F1
#
_entry.id   AF-A0A9D5SR62-F1
#
_cell.length_a   1.000
_cell.length_b   1.000
_cell.length_c   1.000
_cell.angle_alpha   90.00
_cell.angle_beta   90.00
_cell.angle_gamma   90.00
#
_symmetry.space_group_name_H-M   'P 1'
#
loop_
_entity.id
_entity.type
_entity.pdbx_description
1 polymer ?
#
loop_
_entity_poly.entity_id
_entity_poly.type
_entity_poly.pdbx_seq_one_letter_code
_entity_poly.pdbx_strand_id
1 'polypeptide(L)'
;MIYPTIQELTKGNYNRYQLAIATAKCARIITDEYDEQRKAAEKTLTGSKEGASTIASLIDPALANEKAVKNAINRLSNGEYEIVDAPEVEEEELPED
;
A
#
# COMPACT_ATOMS: atom_id res chain seq x y z
N MET A 1 17.71 -11.69 -6.48
CA MET A 1 18.27 -10.60 -5.64
C MET A 1 17.16 -9.58 -5.46
N ILE A 2 16.88 -9.11 -4.23
CA ILE A 2 15.80 -8.14 -3.98
C ILE A 2 16.35 -6.75 -4.30
N TYR A 3 15.67 -6.03 -5.19
CA TYR A 3 16.01 -4.66 -5.57
C TYR A 3 14.80 -3.75 -5.28
N PRO A 4 15.02 -2.55 -4.72
CA PRO A 4 16.31 -2.03 -4.22
C PRO A 4 16.80 -2.82 -3.00
N THR A 5 18.09 -2.68 -2.71
CA THR A 5 18.71 -3.29 -1.52
C THR A 5 18.21 -2.61 -0.23
N ILE A 6 18.38 -3.29 0.91
CA ILE A 6 17.98 -2.75 2.21
C ILE A 6 18.72 -1.44 2.51
N GLN A 7 20.01 -1.34 2.17
CA GLN A 7 20.78 -0.11 2.36
C GLN A 7 20.21 1.06 1.55
N GLU A 8 19.81 0.81 0.30
CA GLU A 8 19.22 1.84 -0.58
C GLU A 8 17.85 2.30 -0.07
N LEU A 9 17.03 1.37 0.44
CA LEU A 9 15.70 1.69 1.00
C LEU A 9 15.79 2.45 2.33
N THR A 10 16.70 2.04 3.20
CA THR A 10 16.84 2.65 4.53
C THR A 10 17.60 3.97 4.51
N LYS A 11 18.49 4.18 3.53
CA LYS A 11 19.40 5.35 3.44
C LYS A 11 20.18 5.62 4.75
N GLY A 12 20.32 4.61 5.61
CA GLY A 12 20.91 4.73 6.94
C GLY A 12 20.00 5.29 8.04
N ASN A 13 18.74 5.63 7.74
CA ASN A 13 17.85 6.32 8.67
C ASN A 13 17.01 5.38 9.55
N TYR A 14 16.72 4.17 9.08
CA TYR A 14 15.80 3.25 9.74
C TYR A 14 16.39 1.84 9.83
N ASN A 15 16.03 1.10 10.88
CA ASN A 15 16.44 -0.29 11.01
C ASN A 15 15.63 -1.22 10.09
N ARG A 16 16.14 -2.44 9.87
CA ARG A 16 15.52 -3.44 8.98
C ARG A 16 14.09 -3.84 9.39
N TYR A 17 13.75 -3.78 10.68
CA TYR A 17 12.44 -4.14 11.20
C TYR A 17 11.42 -3.01 10.98
N GLN A 18 11.84 -1.76 11.18
CA GLN A 18 11.03 -0.58 10.83
C GLN A 18 10.69 -0.60 9.35
N LEU A 19 11.67 -0.87 8.47
CA LEU A 19 11.43 -1.02 7.03
C LEU A 19 10.42 -2.13 6.72
N ALA A 20 10.55 -3.30 7.36
CA ALA A 20 9.64 -4.42 7.13
C ALA A 20 8.19 -4.08 7.55
N ILE A 21 8.01 -3.45 8.71
CA ILE A 21 6.71 -3.03 9.23
C ILE A 21 6.10 -1.96 8.31
N ALA A 22 6.88 -0.94 7.94
CA ALA A 22 6.42 0.11 7.04
C ALA A 22 6.01 -0.45 5.67
N THR A 23 6.82 -1.35 5.10
CA THR A 23 6.49 -2.02 3.83
C THR A 23 5.19 -2.81 3.94
N ALA A 24 4.97 -3.54 5.04
CA ALA A 24 3.74 -4.29 5.26
C ALA A 24 2.50 -3.38 5.38
N LYS A 25 2.62 -2.25 6.10
CA LYS A 25 1.56 -1.24 6.19
C LYS A 25 1.25 -0.63 4.83
N CYS A 26 2.27 -0.24 4.07
CA CYS A 26 2.14 0.30 2.72
C CYS A 26 1.47 -0.71 1.77
N ALA A 27 1.85 -1.99 1.85
CA ALA A 27 1.25 -3.04 1.04
C ALA A 27 -0.24 -3.21 1.35
N ARG A 28 -0.64 -3.06 2.61
CA ARG A 28 -2.06 -3.10 3.01
C ARG A 28 -2.85 -1.94 2.41
N ILE A 29 -2.33 -0.72 2.49
CA ILE A 29 -2.93 0.46 1.85
C ILE A 29 -3.15 0.23 0.35
N ILE A 30 -2.15 -0.33 -0.34
CA ILE A 30 -2.21 -0.64 -1.77
C ILE A 30 -3.30 -1.69 -2.08
N THR A 31 -3.46 -2.70 -1.23
CA THR A 31 -4.52 -3.70 -1.37
C THR A 31 -5.90 -3.10 -1.14
N ASP A 32 -6.05 -2.24 -0.12
CA ASP A 32 -7.30 -1.56 0.17
C ASP A 32 -7.70 -0.64 -1.02
N GLU A 33 -6.74 0.09 -1.59
CA GLU A 33 -6.92 0.93 -2.79
C GLU A 33 -7.39 0.11 -4.01
N TYR A 34 -6.77 -1.06 -4.24
CA TYR A 34 -7.20 -1.99 -5.30
C TYR A 34 -8.65 -2.46 -5.11
N ASP A 35 -9.02 -2.84 -3.87
CA ASP A 35 -10.37 -3.32 -3.55
C ASP A 35 -11.42 -2.22 -3.73
N GLU A 36 -11.10 -0.98 -3.38
CA GLU A 36 -11.95 0.18 -3.63
C GLU A 36 -12.18 0.43 -5.13
N GLN A 37 -11.10 0.44 -5.93
CA GLN A 37 -11.19 0.59 -7.39
C GLN A 37 -12.01 -0.53 -8.03
N ARG A 38 -11.80 -1.77 -7.57
CA ARG A 38 -12.56 -2.92 -8.04
C ARG A 38 -14.05 -2.80 -7.73
N LYS A 39 -14.42 -2.43 -6.50
CA LYS A 39 -15.83 -2.22 -6.12
C LYS A 39 -16.47 -1.09 -6.95
N ALA A 40 -15.75 -0.01 -7.18
CA ALA A 40 -16.21 1.10 -8.01
C ALA A 40 -16.43 0.67 -9.48
N ALA A 41 -15.51 -0.13 -10.03
CA ALA A 41 -15.62 -0.69 -11.37
C ALA A 41 -16.81 -1.64 -11.50
N GLU A 42 -17.00 -2.55 -10.54
CA GLU A 42 -18.16 -3.48 -10.48
C GLU A 42 -19.50 -2.72 -10.45
N LYS A 43 -19.60 -1.65 -9.65
CA LYS A 43 -20.80 -0.80 -9.58
C LYS A 43 -21.07 -0.07 -10.90
N THR A 44 -20.03 0.44 -11.55
CA THR A 44 -20.15 1.15 -12.83
C THR A 44 -20.60 0.22 -13.95
N LEU A 45 -20.06 -0.99 -14.00
CA LEU A 45 -20.40 -1.97 -15.02
C LEU A 45 -21.84 -2.52 -14.87
N THR A 46 -22.31 -2.67 -13.63
CA THR A 46 -23.69 -3.10 -13.34
C THR A 46 -24.74 -2.06 -13.78
N GLY A 47 -24.36 -0.78 -13.82
CA GLY A 47 -25.23 0.34 -14.23
C GLY A 47 -25.22 0.66 -15.73
N SER A 48 -24.23 0.19 -16.49
CA SER A 48 -24.04 0.52 -17.91
C SER A 48 -24.55 -0.58 -18.83
N LYS A 49 -25.47 -0.24 -19.75
CA LYS A 49 -26.02 -1.17 -20.77
C LYS A 49 -25.16 -1.29 -22.03
N GLU A 50 -24.09 -0.51 -22.17
CA GLU A 50 -23.22 -0.52 -23.36
C GLU A 50 -21.86 -1.16 -23.02
N GLY A 51 -21.67 -2.39 -23.52
CA GLY A 51 -20.54 -3.25 -23.19
C GLY A 51 -19.28 -2.93 -23.99
N ALA A 52 -18.40 -2.10 -23.44
CA ALA A 52 -17.03 -1.92 -23.97
C ALA A 52 -15.93 -1.94 -22.90
N SER A 53 -16.20 -1.49 -21.68
CA SER A 53 -15.22 -1.46 -20.58
C SER A 53 -15.29 -2.74 -19.74
N THR A 54 -14.17 -3.43 -19.57
CA THR A 54 -14.06 -4.54 -18.60
C THR A 54 -13.64 -4.00 -17.22
N ILE A 55 -13.91 -4.74 -16.15
CA ILE A 55 -13.46 -4.38 -14.78
C ILE A 55 -11.94 -4.13 -14.77
N ALA A 56 -11.17 -4.97 -15.47
CA ALA A 56 -9.72 -4.86 -15.55
C ALA A 56 -9.25 -3.57 -16.25
N SER A 57 -10.05 -3.01 -17.17
CA SER A 57 -9.72 -1.75 -17.85
C SER A 57 -9.94 -0.51 -16.98
N LEU A 58 -10.67 -0.65 -15.86
CA LEU A 58 -11.04 0.44 -14.96
C LEU A 58 -10.19 0.48 -13.68
N ILE A 59 -9.28 -0.48 -13.50
CA ILE A 59 -8.39 -0.59 -12.34
C ILE A 59 -6.98 -0.21 -12.79
N ASP A 60 -6.23 0.47 -11.92
CA ASP A 60 -4.82 0.78 -12.14
C ASP A 60 -4.01 -0.52 -12.39
N PRO A 61 -3.36 -0.67 -13.56
CA PRO A 61 -2.53 -1.83 -13.87
C PRO A 61 -1.39 -2.06 -12.87
N ALA A 62 -0.85 -1.00 -12.25
CA ALA A 62 0.18 -1.12 -11.24
C ALA A 62 -0.36 -1.85 -10.00
N LEU A 63 -1.59 -1.57 -9.59
CA LEU A 63 -2.26 -2.23 -8.46
C LEU A 63 -2.70 -3.66 -8.80
N ALA A 64 -3.15 -3.89 -10.04
CA ALA A 64 -3.72 -5.18 -10.44
C ALA A 64 -2.68 -6.25 -10.78
N ASN A 65 -1.57 -5.87 -11.42
CA ASN A 65 -0.63 -6.84 -12.03
C ASN A 65 0.62 -7.12 -11.19
N GLU A 66 0.94 -6.24 -10.24
CA GLU A 66 2.14 -6.35 -9.41
C GLU A 66 1.79 -6.73 -7.97
N LYS A 67 2.69 -7.44 -7.29
CA LYS A 67 2.48 -7.75 -5.87
C LYS A 67 2.46 -6.46 -5.05
N ALA A 68 1.49 -6.31 -4.16
CA ALA A 68 1.37 -5.12 -3.30
C ALA A 68 2.66 -4.79 -2.54
N VAL A 69 3.39 -5.80 -2.07
CA VAL A 69 4.70 -5.64 -1.40
C VAL A 69 5.76 -5.03 -2.33
N LYS A 70 5.78 -5.41 -3.62
CA LYS A 70 6.72 -4.84 -4.59
C LYS A 70 6.38 -3.39 -4.90
N ASN A 71 5.10 -3.07 -5.06
CA ASN A 71 4.65 -1.69 -5.21
C ASN A 71 4.99 -0.86 -3.98
N ALA A 72 4.78 -1.39 -2.77
CA ALA A 72 5.15 -0.71 -1.52
C ALA A 72 6.65 -0.38 -1.48
N ILE A 73 7.52 -1.33 -1.82
CA ILE A 73 8.97 -1.13 -1.91
C ILE A 73 9.31 -0.04 -2.93
N ASN A 74 8.68 -0.05 -4.11
CA ASN A 74 8.91 0.95 -5.15
C ASN A 74 8.44 2.34 -4.70
N ARG A 75 7.24 2.45 -4.13
CA ARG A 75 6.69 3.72 -3.61
C ARG A 75 7.56 4.29 -2.49
N LEU A 76 8.08 3.45 -1.58
CA LEU A 76 9.07 3.86 -0.56
C LEU A 76 10.38 4.33 -1.21
N SER A 77 10.91 3.59 -2.18
CA SER A 77 12.15 3.94 -2.88
C SER A 77 12.04 5.26 -3.65
N ASN A 78 10.88 5.51 -4.27
CA ASN A 78 10.58 6.71 -5.04
C ASN A 78 10.30 7.93 -4.15
N GLY A 79 10.09 7.73 -2.84
CA GLY A 79 9.70 8.79 -1.90
C GLY A 79 8.21 9.14 -1.94
N GLU A 80 7.37 8.29 -2.53
CA GLU A 80 5.91 8.42 -2.48
C GLU A 80 5.36 8.08 -1.08
N TYR A 81 6.09 7.22 -0.35
CA TYR A 81 5.84 6.94 1.06
C TYR A 81 7.07 7.25 1.91
N GLU A 82 6.82 7.76 3.10
CA GLU A 82 7.84 8.08 4.10
C GLU A 82 7.56 7.34 5.40
N ILE A 83 8.61 6.80 6.02
CA ILE A 83 8.53 6.16 7.33
C ILE A 83 8.67 7.26 8.37
N VAL A 84 7.61 7.53 9.11
CA VAL A 84 7.61 8.46 10.24
C VAL A 84 7.58 7.67 11.54
N ASP A 85 8.42 8.05 12.50
CA ASP A 85 8.33 7.53 13.85
C ASP A 85 7.09 8.11 14.52
N ALA A 86 6.30 7.25 15.15
CA ALA A 86 5.12 7.69 15.89
C ALA A 86 5.57 8.55 17.08
N PRO A 87 4.86 9.65 17.40
CA PRO A 87 5.05 10.28 18.71
C PRO A 87 4.75 9.24 19.79
N GLU A 88 5.46 9.32 20.92
CA GLU A 88 5.13 8.53 22.12
C GLU A 88 3.67 8.80 22.46
N VAL A 89 2.81 7.83 22.18
CA VAL A 89 1.42 7.87 22.64
C VAL A 89 1.50 7.46 24.09
N GLU A 90 1.31 8.42 25.00
CA GLU A 90 1.11 8.10 26.42
C GLU A 90 -0.02 7.07 26.48
N GLU A 91 0.30 5.84 26.90
CA GLU A 91 -0.70 4.80 27.09
C GLU A 91 -1.69 5.31 28.14
N GLU A 92 -2.89 5.69 27.69
CA GLU A 92 -3.97 6.08 28.58
C GLU A 92 -4.34 4.82 29.38
N GLU A 93 -3.94 4.77 30.66
CA GLU A 93 -4.23 3.65 31.55
C GLU A 93 -5.75 3.42 31.55
N LEU A 94 -6.18 2.31 30.94
CA LEU A 94 -7.56 1.87 30.99
C LEU A 94 -7.93 1.66 32.47
N PRO A 95 -9.04 2.23 32.96
CA PRO A 95 -9.44 2.05 34.35
C PRO A 95 -9.62 0.55 34.62
N GLU A 96 -8.95 0.05 35.66
CA GLU A 96 -9.22 -1.29 36.18
C GLU A 96 -10.64 -1.30 36.77
N ASP A 97 -11.50 -2.18 36.24
CA ASP A 97 -12.87 -2.46 36.73
C ASP A 97 -12.87 -3.07 38.15
#